data_AF-A0A842TT94-F1
#
_entry.id   AF-A0A842TT94-F1
#
_cell.length_a   1.000
_cell.length_b   1.000
_cell.length_c   1.000
_cell.angle_alpha   90.00
_cell.angle_beta   90.00
_cell.angle_gamma   90.00
#
_symmetry.space_group_name_H-M   'P 1'
#
loop_
_entity.id
_entity.type
_entity.pdbx_description
1 polymer ?
#
loop_
_entity_poly.entity_id
_entity_poly.type
_entity_poly.pdbx_seq_one_letter_code
_entity_poly.pdbx_strand_id
1 'polypeptide(L)'
;MGRKEGRRSAVKNSETSAIPDKPKDGLRHANSLAILSVLSLSLGVFGALYYNSGNARGKKCPSVDSAVKDEIKEFAFLKRDFDYTGWSVDKVISKCVPIGEEKKLYEESKQFKDLSKSVTNDIVKFHARVNNFDVDGKYEGYATEQIYAVPEENVFAEQLMLHFERSVDFLYKNVKGIKKYNLEKIIIEEGDDYSKDFNKRVFFGKNYFIVERVYLKNNENPAQEFSIARHRHNKGGFNISKVDKGEYIHYCIFIGTGVSALRSPFSEVIPLTTATTNSFYFSEMGVDKSHQAEEAISEAISYLLSIEMAKKFNIPDGVRIIEDDHGRVMGRNVAYRYVPDAITWIRNHGNMEEALKKYNKEGPKRFLEVISDVHKD
;
A
#
# COMPACT_ATOMS: atom_id res chain seq x y z
N MET A 1 -9.37 55.84 42.11
CA MET A 1 -9.95 56.21 43.42
C MET A 1 -11.48 56.14 43.32
N GLY A 2 -12.13 55.50 44.30
CA GLY A 2 -13.58 55.52 44.57
C GLY A 2 -14.47 54.70 43.61
N ARG A 3 -14.99 53.49 43.93
CA ARG A 3 -16.12 53.14 44.85
C ARG A 3 -17.41 53.93 44.53
N LYS A 4 -18.64 53.41 44.53
CA LYS A 4 -19.28 52.10 44.81
C LYS A 4 -20.80 52.34 44.56
N GLU A 5 -21.58 51.34 44.15
CA GLU A 5 -22.84 50.83 44.76
C GLU A 5 -23.90 50.65 43.65
N GLY A 6 -24.75 49.62 43.58
CA GLY A 6 -24.91 48.43 44.41
C GLY A 6 -26.22 47.68 44.07
N ARG A 7 -26.24 46.38 44.43
CA ARG A 7 -27.38 45.52 44.85
C ARG A 7 -28.41 45.10 43.76
N ARG A 8 -28.99 43.88 43.74
CA ARG A 8 -29.01 42.66 44.60
C ARG A 8 -29.66 41.53 43.74
N SER A 9 -29.06 40.34 43.66
CA SER A 9 -29.41 39.09 44.37
C SER A 9 -30.63 38.31 43.89
N ALA A 10 -30.41 37.08 43.42
CA ALA A 10 -31.07 35.88 43.94
C ALA A 10 -30.15 34.66 43.76
N VAL A 11 -30.07 33.86 44.81
CA VAL A 11 -29.18 32.73 45.08
C VAL A 11 -30.03 31.47 45.22
N LYS A 12 -29.52 30.31 44.77
CA LYS A 12 -29.58 28.97 45.39
C LYS A 12 -28.69 28.04 44.53
N ASN A 13 -27.49 27.65 44.99
CA ASN A 13 -27.14 26.47 45.84
C ASN A 13 -27.69 25.16 45.22
N SER A 14 -26.94 24.07 45.04
CA SER A 14 -25.69 23.58 45.66
C SER A 14 -25.17 22.36 44.87
N GLU A 15 -23.86 22.13 44.91
CA GLU A 15 -23.11 20.85 45.14
C GLU A 15 -23.90 19.51 44.96
N THR A 16 -23.37 18.42 44.41
CA THR A 16 -22.01 17.84 44.50
C THR A 16 -21.88 16.65 43.52
N SER A 17 -20.62 16.26 43.29
CA SER A 17 -20.09 15.09 42.57
C SER A 17 -20.74 13.71 42.84
N ALA A 18 -20.74 12.83 41.82
CA ALA A 18 -20.05 11.52 41.81
C ALA A 18 -20.58 10.60 40.68
N ILE A 19 -19.67 9.90 40.01
CA ILE A 19 -19.87 8.74 39.12
C ILE A 19 -19.12 7.56 39.83
N PRO A 20 -19.36 6.25 39.59
CA PRO A 20 -20.42 5.51 38.85
C PRO A 20 -21.11 4.41 39.71
N ASP A 21 -22.13 3.75 39.15
CA ASP A 21 -22.44 2.37 39.54
C ASP A 21 -22.68 1.47 38.32
N LYS A 22 -22.21 0.23 38.48
CA LYS A 22 -22.03 -0.84 37.49
C LYS A 22 -23.32 -1.33 36.82
N PRO A 23 -23.24 -1.94 35.61
CA PRO A 23 -24.24 -2.89 35.16
C PRO A 23 -24.05 -4.26 35.85
N LYS A 24 -25.16 -4.86 36.27
CA LYS A 24 -25.25 -6.18 36.87
C LYS A 24 -25.02 -7.29 35.83
N ASP A 25 -24.27 -8.29 36.27
CA ASP A 25 -24.10 -9.61 35.67
C ASP A 25 -25.44 -10.33 35.43
N GLY A 26 -25.45 -11.32 34.52
CA GLY A 26 -26.43 -12.39 34.62
C GLY A 26 -26.59 -13.37 33.46
N LEU A 27 -25.64 -14.33 33.35
CA LEU A 27 -25.78 -15.68 32.77
C LEU A 27 -25.99 -15.80 31.24
N ARG A 28 -25.26 -16.66 30.50
CA ARG A 28 -24.99 -18.07 30.78
C ARG A 28 -23.64 -18.56 30.20
N HIS A 29 -22.88 -19.27 31.04
CA HIS A 29 -22.01 -20.36 30.62
C HIS A 29 -22.84 -21.63 30.41
N ALA A 30 -22.55 -22.40 29.37
CA ALA A 30 -22.35 -23.86 29.40
C ALA A 30 -22.12 -24.43 27.98
N ASN A 31 -21.25 -25.45 27.92
CA ASN A 31 -20.95 -26.39 26.81
C ASN A 31 -19.89 -25.88 25.84
N SER A 32 -18.59 -26.15 26.00
CA SER A 32 -17.89 -27.43 26.23
C SER A 32 -18.19 -28.49 25.16
N LEU A 33 -17.17 -28.77 24.34
CA LEU A 33 -16.78 -30.07 23.76
C LEU A 33 -17.72 -30.79 22.77
N ALA A 34 -17.07 -31.32 21.71
CA ALA A 34 -17.55 -32.10 20.56
C ALA A 34 -17.86 -31.21 19.34
N ILE A 35 -17.26 -31.38 18.16
CA ILE A 35 -16.98 -32.63 17.45
C ILE A 35 -15.71 -32.48 16.59
N LEU A 36 -14.74 -33.35 16.85
CA LEU A 36 -13.80 -33.87 15.85
C LEU A 36 -14.61 -34.76 14.89
N SER A 37 -14.53 -34.49 13.58
CA SER A 37 -14.52 -35.47 12.47
C SER A 37 -15.29 -35.02 11.23
N VAL A 38 -14.72 -35.39 10.08
CA VAL A 38 -15.30 -35.46 8.73
C VAL A 38 -15.28 -34.17 7.90
N LEU A 39 -14.17 -33.93 7.20
CA LEU A 39 -14.16 -33.85 5.72
C LEU A 39 -12.71 -33.83 5.18
N SER A 40 -12.01 -34.92 5.44
CA SER A 40 -10.93 -35.41 4.58
C SER A 40 -11.56 -36.21 3.43
N LEU A 41 -11.88 -35.57 2.30
CA LEU A 41 -12.14 -36.22 0.99
C LEU A 41 -12.51 -35.18 -0.09
N SER A 42 -11.51 -34.59 -0.74
CA SER A 42 -11.66 -34.02 -2.09
C SER A 42 -10.34 -33.83 -2.87
N LEU A 43 -9.24 -34.44 -2.43
CA LEU A 43 -7.95 -34.45 -3.14
C LEU A 43 -7.73 -35.70 -4.01
N GLY A 44 -8.80 -36.41 -4.37
CA GLY A 44 -8.70 -37.74 -4.98
C GLY A 44 -9.68 -38.05 -6.09
N VAL A 45 -10.11 -37.08 -6.91
CA VAL A 45 -10.86 -37.38 -8.16
C VAL A 45 -10.59 -36.29 -9.21
N PHE A 46 -9.42 -36.28 -9.84
CA PHE A 46 -9.25 -35.71 -11.20
C PHE A 46 -8.00 -36.25 -11.93
N GLY A 47 -7.46 -37.40 -11.51
CA GLY A 47 -6.23 -37.99 -12.06
C GLY A 47 -6.38 -39.34 -12.74
N ALA A 48 -7.60 -39.83 -12.99
CA ALA A 48 -7.81 -41.20 -13.44
C ALA A 48 -8.90 -41.35 -14.51
N LEU A 49 -8.85 -40.55 -15.58
CA LEU A 49 -9.66 -40.82 -16.77
C LEU A 49 -9.01 -40.34 -18.08
N TYR A 50 -7.69 -40.44 -18.25
CA TYR A 50 -7.08 -40.41 -19.59
C TYR A 50 -5.69 -41.06 -19.53
N TYR A 51 -5.62 -42.36 -19.81
CA TYR A 51 -4.66 -42.94 -20.77
C TYR A 51 -4.74 -44.46 -20.68
N ASN A 52 -5.45 -45.04 -21.65
CA ASN A 52 -5.26 -46.43 -22.02
C ASN A 52 -4.93 -46.43 -23.51
N SER A 53 -3.63 -46.38 -23.83
CA SER A 53 -3.11 -46.84 -25.11
C SER A 53 -1.59 -47.02 -25.03
N GLY A 54 -1.19 -48.29 -25.11
CA GLY A 54 -0.14 -48.79 -25.99
C GLY A 54 1.23 -48.11 -26.02
N ASN A 55 2.22 -48.83 -25.49
CA ASN A 55 3.54 -49.05 -26.09
C ASN A 55 3.90 -48.21 -27.33
N ALA A 56 4.81 -47.25 -27.17
CA ALA A 56 5.80 -46.93 -28.20
C ALA A 56 7.05 -46.34 -27.53
N ARG A 57 8.20 -47.01 -27.75
CA ARG A 57 9.53 -46.51 -27.40
C ARG A 57 9.78 -45.18 -28.10
N GLY A 58 10.04 -44.12 -27.34
CA GLY A 58 10.41 -42.81 -27.85
C GLY A 58 11.05 -41.98 -26.74
N LYS A 59 12.06 -41.20 -27.10
CA LYS A 59 12.92 -40.36 -26.24
C LYS A 59 12.16 -39.74 -25.05
N LYS A 60 12.74 -39.79 -23.84
CA LYS A 60 12.25 -39.09 -22.65
C LYS A 60 12.09 -37.60 -22.98
N CYS A 61 10.87 -37.16 -23.29
CA CYS A 61 10.46 -35.79 -22.99
C CYS A 61 10.65 -35.59 -21.48
N PRO A 62 11.18 -34.45 -21.02
CA PRO A 62 11.03 -34.10 -19.61
C PRO A 62 9.54 -34.21 -19.29
N SER A 63 9.21 -35.08 -18.34
CA SER A 63 7.83 -35.37 -17.96
C SER A 63 7.13 -34.06 -17.65
N VAL A 64 5.93 -33.85 -18.20
CA VAL A 64 5.06 -32.70 -17.91
C VAL A 64 4.94 -32.47 -16.39
N ASP A 65 5.06 -33.52 -15.58
CA ASP A 65 5.12 -33.48 -14.12
C ASP A 65 6.27 -32.66 -13.50
N SER A 66 7.43 -32.50 -14.13
CA SER A 66 8.51 -31.69 -13.55
C SER A 66 8.30 -30.21 -13.83
N ALA A 67 7.88 -29.84 -15.04
CA ALA A 67 7.56 -28.47 -15.40
C ALA A 67 6.38 -27.91 -14.58
N VAL A 68 5.32 -28.73 -14.40
CA VAL A 68 4.17 -28.35 -13.56
C VAL A 68 4.54 -28.23 -12.08
N LYS A 69 5.45 -29.07 -11.56
CA LYS A 69 5.92 -28.96 -10.17
C LYS A 69 6.79 -27.73 -9.93
N ASP A 70 7.56 -27.30 -10.93
CA ASP A 70 8.41 -26.11 -10.84
C ASP A 70 7.56 -24.83 -10.99
N GLU A 71 6.53 -24.83 -11.85
CA GLU A 71 5.57 -23.71 -11.97
C GLU A 71 4.69 -23.53 -10.71
N ILE A 72 4.26 -24.61 -10.05
CA ILE A 72 3.50 -24.52 -8.78
C ILE A 72 4.36 -23.92 -7.66
N LYS A 73 5.69 -24.11 -7.70
CA LYS A 73 6.60 -23.48 -6.74
C LYS A 73 6.81 -22.00 -7.04
N GLU A 74 6.86 -21.59 -8.31
CA GLU A 74 7.10 -20.20 -8.73
C GLU A 74 6.10 -19.22 -8.07
N PHE A 75 4.84 -19.63 -7.87
CA PHE A 75 3.78 -18.77 -7.32
C PHE A 75 3.46 -19.03 -5.84
N ALA A 76 4.33 -19.70 -5.09
CA ALA A 76 4.07 -19.96 -3.67
C ALA A 76 3.96 -18.67 -2.84
N PHE A 77 4.58 -17.57 -3.29
CA PHE A 77 4.44 -16.23 -2.71
C PHE A 77 2.99 -15.70 -2.71
N LEU A 78 2.08 -16.21 -3.56
CA LEU A 78 0.69 -15.72 -3.62
C LEU A 78 -0.14 -16.08 -2.37
N LYS A 79 0.26 -17.13 -1.64
CA LYS A 79 -0.45 -17.61 -0.44
C LYS A 79 0.07 -17.00 0.86
N ARG A 80 0.97 -16.01 0.76
CA ARG A 80 1.71 -15.41 1.88
C ARG A 80 1.03 -14.14 2.40
N ASP A 81 -0.28 -14.22 2.62
CA ASP A 81 -1.04 -13.11 3.18
C ASP A 81 -0.94 -13.15 4.71
N PHE A 82 -0.19 -12.20 5.27
CA PHE A 82 -0.03 -12.05 6.71
C PHE A 82 -0.84 -10.89 7.25
N ASP A 83 -1.45 -11.13 8.41
CA ASP A 83 -2.07 -10.11 9.21
C ASP A 83 -1.11 -9.67 10.31
N TYR A 84 -0.70 -8.40 10.25
CA TYR A 84 0.15 -7.78 11.26
C TYR A 84 -0.63 -6.81 12.16
N THR A 85 -1.97 -6.89 12.14
CA THR A 85 -2.79 -6.15 13.09
C THR A 85 -2.35 -6.45 14.53
N GLY A 86 -2.17 -5.39 15.31
CA GLY A 86 -1.73 -5.47 16.70
C GLY A 86 -0.23 -5.35 16.94
N TRP A 87 0.61 -5.23 15.91
CA TRP A 87 2.01 -4.83 16.13
C TRP A 87 2.07 -3.41 16.71
N SER A 88 2.93 -3.17 17.69
CA SER A 88 3.24 -1.81 18.17
C SER A 88 4.20 -1.12 17.20
N VAL A 89 4.29 0.21 17.28
CA VAL A 89 5.29 0.97 16.51
C VAL A 89 6.72 0.50 16.84
N ASP A 90 7.04 0.29 18.11
CA ASP A 90 8.37 -0.19 18.52
C ASP A 90 8.70 -1.56 17.92
N LYS A 91 7.69 -2.44 17.83
CA LYS A 91 7.85 -3.74 17.17
C LYS A 91 8.09 -3.57 15.67
N VAL A 92 7.36 -2.68 15.00
CA VAL A 92 7.59 -2.36 13.58
C VAL A 92 9.02 -1.85 13.37
N ILE A 93 9.45 -0.85 14.14
CA ILE A 93 10.79 -0.24 13.99
C ILE A 93 11.90 -1.26 14.26
N SER A 94 11.72 -2.16 15.24
CA SER A 94 12.75 -3.14 15.62
C SER A 94 12.80 -4.39 14.73
N LYS A 95 11.74 -4.69 13.97
CA LYS A 95 11.62 -5.93 13.18
C LYS A 95 11.51 -5.70 11.68
N CYS A 96 11.38 -4.46 11.24
CA CYS A 96 11.24 -4.10 9.85
C CYS A 96 12.40 -3.21 9.41
N VAL A 97 12.66 -3.18 8.11
CA VAL A 97 13.76 -2.44 7.50
C VAL A 97 13.25 -1.11 6.98
N PRO A 98 13.83 0.04 7.37
CA PRO A 98 13.44 1.32 6.82
C PRO A 98 13.79 1.39 5.33
N ILE A 99 12.84 1.85 4.51
CA ILE A 99 13.03 2.13 3.09
C ILE A 99 12.72 3.60 2.83
N GLY A 100 13.70 4.31 2.28
CA GLY A 100 13.57 5.72 1.99
C GLY A 100 13.81 6.61 3.22
N GLU A 101 14.09 7.88 2.93
CA GLU A 101 14.31 8.89 3.96
C GLU A 101 13.05 9.12 4.80
N GLU A 102 13.24 9.44 6.08
CA GLU A 102 12.18 10.01 6.91
C GLU A 102 11.84 11.40 6.39
N LYS A 103 10.61 11.56 5.90
CA LYS A 103 10.13 12.80 5.28
C LYS A 103 9.40 13.64 6.30
N LYS A 104 9.76 14.93 6.41
CA LYS A 104 8.91 15.92 7.09
C LYS A 104 7.66 16.17 6.28
N LEU A 105 6.50 16.13 6.93
CA LEU A 105 5.21 16.44 6.31
C LEU A 105 5.00 17.96 6.28
N TYR A 106 4.52 18.47 5.14
CA TYR A 106 4.15 19.88 5.00
C TYR A 106 2.94 20.22 5.88
N GLU A 107 2.99 21.33 6.60
CA GLU A 107 1.92 21.75 7.54
C GLU A 107 0.55 21.90 6.85
N GLU A 108 0.56 22.32 5.59
CA GLU A 108 -0.66 22.52 4.81
C GLU A 108 -1.26 21.22 4.29
N SER A 109 -0.49 20.13 4.29
CA SER A 109 -0.94 18.84 3.77
C SER A 109 -2.10 18.28 4.61
N LYS A 110 -3.04 17.59 3.94
CA LYS A 110 -4.15 16.91 4.62
C LYS A 110 -3.63 15.91 5.66
N GLN A 111 -2.56 15.19 5.32
CA GLN A 111 -1.96 14.19 6.18
C GLN A 111 -1.39 14.79 7.46
N PHE A 112 -0.67 15.91 7.37
CA PHE A 112 -0.24 16.66 8.55
C PHE A 112 -1.45 17.10 9.39
N LYS A 113 -2.46 17.71 8.76
CA LYS A 113 -3.67 18.17 9.47
C LYS A 113 -4.40 17.02 10.18
N ASP A 114 -4.54 15.87 9.54
CA ASP A 114 -5.21 14.70 10.11
C ASP A 114 -4.39 14.05 11.23
N LEU A 115 -3.07 14.02 11.08
CA LEU A 115 -2.16 13.52 12.11
C LEU A 115 -2.11 14.48 13.32
N SER A 116 -1.99 15.78 13.09
CA SER A 116 -1.99 16.81 14.14
C SER A 116 -3.34 16.87 14.87
N LYS A 117 -4.48 16.68 14.19
CA LYS A 117 -5.79 16.53 14.86
C LYS A 117 -5.87 15.33 15.80
N SER A 118 -5.16 14.25 15.48
CA SER A 118 -5.11 13.05 16.34
C SER A 118 -4.29 13.28 17.61
N VAL A 119 -3.47 14.34 17.64
CA VAL A 119 -2.72 14.78 18.81
C VAL A 119 -3.50 15.90 19.51
N THR A 120 -4.30 15.52 20.52
CA THR A 120 -5.13 16.46 21.27
C THR A 120 -4.37 17.06 22.46
N ASN A 121 -4.86 18.20 22.98
CA ASN A 121 -4.36 18.77 24.23
C ASN A 121 -4.35 17.76 25.38
N ASP A 122 -5.31 16.83 25.44
CA ASP A 122 -5.37 15.83 26.51
C ASP A 122 -4.27 14.77 26.37
N ILE A 123 -3.92 14.37 25.14
CA ILE A 123 -2.79 13.47 24.90
C ILE A 123 -1.48 14.17 25.25
N VAL A 124 -1.32 15.44 24.86
CA VAL A 124 -0.16 16.27 25.23
C VAL A 124 -0.06 16.38 26.76
N LYS A 125 -1.16 16.71 27.44
CA LYS A 125 -1.19 16.81 28.91
C LYS A 125 -0.90 15.48 29.59
N PHE A 126 -1.40 14.37 29.04
CA PHE A 126 -1.10 13.03 29.55
C PHE A 126 0.39 12.71 29.44
N HIS A 127 0.98 12.87 28.25
CA HIS A 127 2.40 12.63 28.02
C HIS A 127 3.27 13.58 28.85
N ALA A 128 2.89 14.85 28.97
CA ALA A 128 3.59 15.82 29.79
C ALA A 128 3.60 15.40 31.26
N ARG A 129 2.46 14.95 31.80
CA ARG A 129 2.38 14.43 33.18
C ARG A 129 3.25 13.19 33.39
N VAL A 130 3.19 12.23 32.47
CA VAL A 130 3.96 10.97 32.58
C VAL A 130 5.47 11.23 32.54
N ASN A 131 5.91 12.21 31.75
CA ASN A 131 7.34 12.55 31.61
C ASN A 131 7.79 13.72 32.51
N ASN A 132 6.93 14.19 33.40
CA ASN A 132 7.19 15.34 34.28
C ASN A 132 7.58 16.62 33.50
N PHE A 133 6.96 16.84 32.34
CA PHE A 133 7.13 18.04 31.51
C PHE A 133 6.14 19.13 31.90
N ASP A 134 6.44 20.36 31.49
CA ASP A 134 5.55 21.50 31.71
C ASP A 134 4.27 21.32 30.88
N VAL A 135 3.15 21.20 31.59
CA VAL A 135 1.83 20.96 31.02
C VAL A 135 1.25 22.24 30.38
N ASP A 136 1.73 23.41 30.79
CA ASP A 136 1.31 24.72 30.30
C ASP A 136 2.32 25.32 29.29
N GLY A 137 3.41 24.59 29.00
CA GLY A 137 4.41 24.96 28.02
C GLY A 137 3.82 25.13 26.61
N LYS A 138 4.41 26.05 25.83
CA LYS A 138 4.06 26.21 24.41
C LYS A 138 4.86 25.22 23.58
N TYR A 139 4.19 24.23 23.00
CA TYR A 139 4.83 23.22 22.16
C TYR A 139 4.68 23.57 20.68
N GLU A 140 5.79 23.55 19.95
CA GLU A 140 5.81 23.52 18.49
C GLU A 140 5.89 22.07 18.01
N GLY A 141 5.14 21.75 16.95
CA GLY A 141 5.01 20.41 16.43
C GLY A 141 5.41 20.30 14.98
N TYR A 142 6.15 19.24 14.65
CA TYR A 142 6.32 18.82 13.26
C TYR A 142 6.02 17.33 13.13
N ALA A 143 5.60 16.92 11.94
CA ALA A 143 5.29 15.53 11.66
C ALA A 143 6.24 14.94 10.62
N THR A 144 6.43 13.63 10.72
CA THR A 144 7.24 12.85 9.79
C THR A 144 6.54 11.58 9.36
N GLU A 145 6.99 11.05 8.22
CA GLU A 145 6.60 9.75 7.71
C GLU A 145 7.85 8.99 7.25
N GLN A 146 7.90 7.70 7.55
CA GLN A 146 8.92 6.78 7.03
C GLN A 146 8.31 5.41 6.75
N ILE A 147 8.79 4.74 5.70
CA ILE A 147 8.33 3.41 5.32
C ILE A 147 9.25 2.36 5.93
N TYR A 148 8.65 1.28 6.43
CA TYR A 148 9.34 0.13 7.01
C TYR A 148 8.84 -1.15 6.34
N ALA A 149 9.69 -1.82 5.58
CA ALA A 149 9.37 -3.07 4.92
C ALA A 149 9.65 -4.27 5.82
N VAL A 150 8.79 -5.28 5.73
CA VAL A 150 8.93 -6.54 6.45
C VAL A 150 9.78 -7.49 5.61
N PRO A 151 10.91 -8.00 6.11
CA PRO A 151 11.71 -9.02 5.42
C PRO A 151 10.90 -10.28 5.09
N GLU A 152 11.19 -10.90 3.95
CA GLU A 152 10.62 -12.18 3.53
C GLU A 152 11.67 -13.30 3.61
N GLU A 153 11.23 -14.53 3.86
CA GLU A 153 12.08 -15.71 3.76
C GLU A 153 12.65 -15.79 2.33
N ASN A 154 13.98 -15.95 2.21
CA ASN A 154 14.71 -15.82 0.94
C ASN A 154 14.07 -16.60 -0.21
N VAL A 155 13.58 -17.82 0.03
CA VAL A 155 12.93 -18.65 -1.00
C VAL A 155 11.72 -17.94 -1.65
N PHE A 156 10.88 -17.26 -0.87
CA PHE A 156 9.72 -16.55 -1.42
C PHE A 156 10.13 -15.19 -2.02
N ALA A 157 11.13 -14.52 -1.44
CA ALA A 157 11.65 -13.27 -2.00
C ALA A 157 12.32 -13.48 -3.37
N GLU A 158 13.08 -14.57 -3.54
CA GLU A 158 13.67 -14.97 -4.82
C GLU A 158 12.60 -15.28 -5.87
N GLN A 159 11.55 -16.03 -5.50
CA GLN A 159 10.42 -16.30 -6.39
C GLN A 159 9.69 -15.01 -6.80
N LEU A 160 9.48 -14.09 -5.85
CA LEU A 160 8.87 -12.79 -6.11
C LEU A 160 9.73 -11.94 -7.06
N MET A 161 11.05 -11.96 -6.87
CA MET A 161 12.01 -11.28 -7.74
C MET A 161 11.98 -11.85 -9.16
N LEU A 162 11.99 -13.18 -9.32
CA LEU A 162 11.87 -13.83 -10.63
C LEU A 162 10.54 -13.49 -11.31
N HIS A 163 9.44 -13.48 -10.56
CA HIS A 163 8.15 -13.05 -11.07
C HIS A 163 8.20 -11.59 -11.54
N PHE A 164 8.78 -10.70 -10.74
CA PHE A 164 8.95 -9.29 -11.09
C PHE A 164 9.75 -9.12 -12.40
N GLU A 165 10.88 -9.81 -12.55
CA GLU A 165 11.69 -9.75 -13.78
C GLU A 165 10.87 -10.16 -15.00
N ARG A 166 10.15 -11.29 -14.90
CA ARG A 166 9.28 -11.80 -15.96
C ARG A 166 8.14 -10.82 -16.29
N SER A 167 7.54 -10.21 -15.28
CA SER A 167 6.49 -9.20 -15.43
C SER A 167 7.03 -7.95 -16.11
N VAL A 168 8.20 -7.45 -15.72
CA VAL A 168 8.82 -6.27 -16.34
C VAL A 168 9.25 -6.54 -17.79
N ASP A 169 9.78 -7.72 -18.09
CA ASP A 169 10.06 -8.13 -19.46
C ASP A 169 8.77 -8.22 -20.30
N PHE A 170 7.70 -8.76 -19.69
CA PHE A 170 6.38 -8.80 -20.32
C PHE A 170 5.84 -7.40 -20.59
N LEU A 171 5.96 -6.46 -19.64
CA LEU A 171 5.58 -5.05 -19.79
C LEU A 171 6.28 -4.42 -21.00
N TYR A 172 7.61 -4.47 -21.03
CA TYR A 172 8.40 -3.83 -22.08
C TYR A 172 8.22 -4.46 -23.46
N LYS A 173 7.79 -5.73 -23.52
CA LYS A 173 7.48 -6.42 -24.77
C LYS A 173 6.12 -6.02 -25.33
N ASN A 174 5.12 -5.77 -24.47
CA ASN A 174 3.73 -5.57 -24.89
C ASN A 174 3.29 -4.11 -24.89
N VAL A 175 4.02 -3.20 -24.24
CA VAL A 175 3.68 -1.76 -24.22
C VAL A 175 4.88 -0.92 -24.64
N LYS A 176 4.87 -0.43 -25.89
CA LYS A 176 5.84 0.55 -26.38
C LYS A 176 5.67 1.91 -25.70
N GLY A 177 6.75 2.69 -25.70
CA GLY A 177 6.77 4.04 -25.12
C GLY A 177 7.06 4.08 -23.62
N ILE A 178 7.11 2.93 -22.94
CA ILE A 178 7.59 2.84 -21.56
C ILE A 178 9.12 2.90 -21.57
N LYS A 179 9.67 3.80 -20.75
CA LYS A 179 11.12 3.90 -20.57
C LYS A 179 11.62 2.69 -19.79
N LYS A 180 12.69 2.07 -20.30
CA LYS A 180 13.37 0.98 -19.58
C LYS A 180 14.21 1.57 -18.46
N TYR A 181 14.04 1.06 -17.26
CA TYR A 181 14.83 1.43 -16.10
C TYR A 181 15.73 0.27 -15.70
N ASN A 182 17.02 0.55 -15.52
CA ASN A 182 17.91 -0.41 -14.89
C ASN A 182 17.77 -0.27 -13.39
N LEU A 183 17.12 -1.25 -12.75
CA LEU A 183 16.82 -1.25 -11.34
C LEU A 183 17.67 -2.30 -10.64
N GLU A 184 18.37 -1.90 -9.59
CA GLU A 184 19.06 -2.83 -8.70
C GLU A 184 18.02 -3.59 -7.87
N LYS A 185 18.11 -4.92 -7.86
CA LYS A 185 17.15 -5.81 -7.20
C LYS A 185 17.71 -6.22 -5.84
N ILE A 186 16.97 -5.93 -4.79
CA ILE A 186 17.40 -6.12 -3.40
C ILE A 186 16.35 -6.97 -2.67
N ILE A 187 16.76 -8.15 -2.24
CA ILE A 187 16.01 -8.91 -1.22
C ILE A 187 16.35 -8.29 0.13
N ILE A 188 15.33 -7.91 0.88
CA ILE A 188 15.51 -7.23 2.17
C ILE A 188 15.81 -8.27 3.25
N GLU A 189 16.86 -8.05 4.04
CA GLU A 189 17.22 -8.91 5.17
C GLU A 189 16.98 -8.21 6.53
N GLU A 190 16.74 -8.98 7.60
CA GLU A 190 16.60 -8.40 8.95
C GLU A 190 17.90 -7.70 9.37
N GLY A 191 17.79 -6.43 9.76
CA GLY A 191 18.94 -5.61 10.17
C GLY A 191 19.49 -4.68 9.07
N ASP A 192 18.99 -4.79 7.84
CA ASP A 192 19.28 -3.81 6.79
C ASP A 192 18.77 -2.41 7.15
N ASP A 193 19.36 -1.39 6.52
CA ASP A 193 18.90 0.00 6.58
C ASP A 193 19.01 0.65 5.20
N TYR A 194 17.87 0.90 4.56
CA TYR A 194 17.75 1.62 3.28
C TYR A 194 17.09 2.99 3.47
N SER A 195 17.25 3.60 4.65
CA SER A 195 16.86 4.99 4.87
C SER A 195 17.69 5.98 4.05
N LYS A 196 18.88 5.54 3.60
CA LYS A 196 19.79 6.24 2.70
C LYS A 196 20.10 5.35 1.49
N ASP A 197 20.50 5.96 0.37
CA ASP A 197 20.93 5.25 -0.85
C ASP A 197 19.90 4.26 -1.44
N PHE A 198 18.60 4.56 -1.30
CA PHE A 198 17.51 3.75 -1.83
C PHE A 198 17.24 3.94 -3.34
N ASN A 199 17.96 4.87 -3.99
CA ASN A 199 17.65 5.29 -5.35
C ASN A 199 17.90 4.18 -6.39
N LYS A 200 17.01 4.06 -7.37
CA LYS A 200 17.04 3.08 -8.47
C LYS A 200 17.02 1.62 -8.02
N ARG A 201 16.37 1.34 -6.89
CA ARG A 201 16.24 -0.01 -6.33
C ARG A 201 14.81 -0.54 -6.39
N VAL A 202 14.69 -1.85 -6.56
CA VAL A 202 13.48 -2.64 -6.28
C VAL A 202 13.75 -3.51 -5.07
N PHE A 203 12.97 -3.29 -4.03
CA PHE A 203 13.04 -4.04 -2.80
C PHE A 203 11.97 -5.14 -2.78
N PHE A 204 12.36 -6.35 -2.39
CA PHE A 204 11.47 -7.50 -2.28
C PHE A 204 11.28 -7.89 -0.82
N GLY A 205 10.03 -7.95 -0.37
CA GLY A 205 9.69 -8.30 1.01
C GLY A 205 8.26 -8.81 1.15
N LYS A 206 7.78 -8.91 2.39
CA LYS A 206 6.43 -9.42 2.67
C LYS A 206 5.37 -8.34 2.42
N ASN A 207 5.44 -7.29 3.24
CA ASN A 207 4.51 -6.17 3.35
C ASN A 207 5.30 -4.95 3.81
N TYR A 208 4.63 -3.81 3.96
CA TYR A 208 5.26 -2.62 4.52
C TYR A 208 4.33 -1.87 5.47
N PHE A 209 4.96 -1.10 6.35
CA PHE A 209 4.30 -0.17 7.24
C PHE A 209 4.69 1.24 6.86
N ILE A 210 3.73 2.16 6.98
CA ILE A 210 4.00 3.58 7.01
C ILE A 210 3.97 3.99 8.48
N VAL A 211 5.12 4.38 9.03
CA VAL A 211 5.24 4.89 10.39
C VAL A 211 5.16 6.41 10.33
N GLU A 212 4.18 6.97 11.02
CA GLU A 212 3.94 8.40 11.12
C GLU A 212 4.25 8.85 12.55
N ARG A 213 5.09 9.88 12.70
CA ARG A 213 5.48 10.42 14.01
C ARG A 213 5.18 11.90 14.07
N VAL A 214 4.57 12.34 15.16
CA VAL A 214 4.48 13.76 15.54
C VAL A 214 5.50 14.00 16.63
N TYR A 215 6.40 14.94 16.40
CA TYR A 215 7.35 15.42 17.38
C TYR A 215 6.85 16.74 17.93
N LEU A 216 6.84 16.86 19.26
CA LEU A 216 6.45 18.07 19.97
C LEU A 216 7.63 18.52 20.82
N LYS A 217 7.95 19.81 20.74
CA LYS A 217 9.07 20.42 21.45
C LYS A 217 8.60 21.67 22.17
N ASN A 218 8.90 21.79 23.46
CA ASN A 218 8.58 23.00 24.22
C ASN A 218 9.48 24.15 23.76
N ASN A 219 8.86 25.27 23.37
CA ASN A 219 9.53 26.46 22.86
C ASN A 219 10.37 27.16 23.93
N GLU A 220 9.92 27.08 25.19
CA GLU A 220 10.55 27.74 26.34
C GLU A 220 11.57 26.81 27.02
N ASN A 221 11.41 25.49 26.89
CA ASN A 221 12.37 24.50 27.34
C ASN A 221 12.63 23.41 26.29
N PRO A 222 13.55 23.66 25.33
CA PRO A 222 13.88 22.73 24.24
C PRO A 222 14.29 21.31 24.65
N ALA A 223 14.70 21.09 25.91
CA ALA A 223 15.01 19.76 26.43
C ALA A 223 13.75 18.92 26.72
N GLN A 224 12.58 19.55 26.78
CA GLN A 224 11.28 18.88 26.85
C GLN A 224 10.74 18.65 25.45
N GLU A 225 11.04 17.48 24.92
CA GLU A 225 10.49 16.99 23.66
C GLU A 225 9.92 15.58 23.85
N PHE A 226 8.83 15.29 23.14
CA PHE A 226 8.29 13.94 23.05
C PHE A 226 7.73 13.66 21.67
N SER A 227 7.63 12.37 21.33
CA SER A 227 7.03 11.94 20.08
C SER A 227 5.83 11.03 20.33
N ILE A 228 4.83 11.17 19.46
CA ILE A 228 3.69 10.26 19.37
C ILE A 228 3.78 9.61 18.00
N ALA A 229 3.73 8.28 17.97
CA ALA A 229 3.85 7.53 16.74
C ALA A 229 2.65 6.62 16.53
N ARG A 230 2.27 6.44 15.26
CA ARG A 230 1.34 5.42 14.82
C ARG A 230 1.88 4.77 13.55
N HIS A 231 1.30 3.64 13.16
CA HIS A 231 1.62 3.04 11.87
C HIS A 231 0.36 2.61 11.13
N ARG A 232 0.48 2.52 9.81
CA ARG A 232 -0.50 1.93 8.90
C ARG A 232 0.14 0.73 8.20
N HIS A 233 -0.50 -0.42 8.28
CA HIS A 233 -0.08 -1.63 7.56
C HIS A 233 -0.64 -1.61 6.14
N ASN A 234 0.23 -1.78 5.14
CA ASN A 234 -0.14 -1.90 3.74
C ASN A 234 0.40 -3.23 3.15
N LYS A 235 -0.29 -3.71 2.12
CA LYS A 235 0.06 -4.90 1.34
C LYS A 235 0.33 -4.51 -0.11
N GLY A 236 1.11 -5.33 -0.82
CA GLY A 236 1.42 -5.12 -2.23
C GLY A 236 2.66 -4.28 -2.47
N GLY A 237 2.59 -3.40 -3.46
CA GLY A 237 3.72 -2.60 -3.90
C GLY A 237 3.59 -1.14 -3.52
N PHE A 238 4.71 -0.43 -3.60
CA PHE A 238 4.71 1.02 -3.67
C PHE A 238 5.86 1.51 -4.54
N ASN A 239 5.68 2.70 -5.08
CA ASN A 239 6.73 3.48 -5.70
C ASN A 239 6.92 4.76 -4.89
N ILE A 240 8.14 4.99 -4.40
CA ILE A 240 8.54 6.33 -3.95
C ILE A 240 9.26 6.95 -5.11
N SER A 241 8.81 8.11 -5.58
CA SER A 241 9.56 8.92 -6.51
C SER A 241 9.55 10.39 -6.12
N LYS A 242 10.61 11.08 -6.51
CA LYS A 242 10.75 12.52 -6.42
C LYS A 242 11.21 13.03 -7.77
N VAL A 243 10.39 13.89 -8.36
CA VAL A 243 10.66 14.56 -9.63
C VAL A 243 10.98 16.02 -9.32
N ASP A 244 12.07 16.53 -9.90
CA ASP A 244 12.42 17.95 -9.89
C ASP A 244 12.60 18.43 -11.33
N LYS A 245 11.86 19.48 -11.72
CA LYS A 245 11.86 20.06 -13.07
C LYS A 245 11.74 19.03 -14.21
N GLY A 246 10.96 17.97 -14.00
CA GLY A 246 10.74 16.90 -14.97
C GLY A 246 11.74 15.74 -14.93
N GLU A 247 12.77 15.81 -14.07
CA GLU A 247 13.75 14.74 -13.90
C GLU A 247 13.54 13.98 -12.59
N TYR A 248 13.65 12.65 -12.65
CA TYR A 248 13.67 11.83 -11.45
C TYR A 248 15.00 12.01 -10.72
N ILE A 249 14.93 12.58 -9.51
CA ILE A 249 16.10 12.75 -8.65
C ILE A 249 16.23 11.60 -7.65
N HIS A 250 15.11 11.02 -7.21
CA HIS A 250 15.10 9.81 -6.36
C HIS A 250 13.92 8.94 -6.73
N TYR A 251 14.11 7.62 -6.83
CA TYR A 251 13.00 6.69 -6.84
C TYR A 251 13.37 5.30 -6.31
N CYS A 252 12.43 4.61 -5.69
CA CYS A 252 12.52 3.18 -5.41
C CYS A 252 11.15 2.53 -5.57
N ILE A 253 11.18 1.22 -5.77
CA ILE A 253 10.01 0.37 -5.80
C ILE A 253 10.12 -0.65 -4.68
N PHE A 254 9.01 -0.96 -4.04
CA PHE A 254 8.87 -2.14 -3.21
C PHE A 254 7.82 -3.05 -3.82
N ILE A 255 8.09 -4.35 -3.80
CA ILE A 255 7.15 -5.39 -4.19
C ILE A 255 6.97 -6.33 -3.01
N GLY A 256 5.75 -6.40 -2.50
CA GLY A 256 5.33 -7.32 -1.45
C GLY A 256 4.80 -8.64 -2.00
N THR A 257 4.93 -9.71 -1.22
CA THR A 257 4.25 -10.99 -1.46
C THR A 257 2.72 -10.90 -1.34
N GLY A 258 2.01 -11.98 -1.67
CA GLY A 258 0.55 -12.05 -1.63
C GLY A 258 -0.09 -11.80 -3.00
N VAL A 259 -1.43 -11.71 -3.04
CA VAL A 259 -2.19 -11.64 -4.31
C VAL A 259 -1.87 -10.41 -5.15
N SER A 260 -1.56 -9.29 -4.50
CA SER A 260 -1.17 -8.04 -5.14
C SER A 260 0.10 -8.14 -5.97
N ALA A 261 0.98 -9.11 -5.67
CA ALA A 261 2.22 -9.33 -6.40
C ALA A 261 2.01 -9.64 -7.89
N LEU A 262 0.82 -10.13 -8.29
CA LEU A 262 0.48 -10.33 -9.70
C LEU A 262 0.36 -9.02 -10.49
N ARG A 263 0.10 -7.91 -9.79
CA ARG A 263 -0.15 -6.59 -10.37
C ARG A 263 0.94 -5.58 -10.04
N SER A 264 1.49 -5.65 -8.82
CA SER A 264 2.48 -4.70 -8.30
C SER A 264 3.66 -4.41 -9.23
N PRO A 265 4.31 -5.40 -9.88
CA PRO A 265 5.40 -5.12 -10.82
C PRO A 265 5.02 -4.10 -11.91
N PHE A 266 3.79 -4.16 -12.41
CA PHE A 266 3.31 -3.23 -13.42
C PHE A 266 2.90 -1.89 -12.82
N SER A 267 2.10 -1.91 -11.73
CA SER A 267 1.61 -0.68 -11.08
C SER A 267 2.74 0.17 -10.52
N GLU A 268 3.89 -0.42 -10.15
CA GLU A 268 5.00 0.35 -9.60
C GLU A 268 6.02 0.80 -10.67
N VAL A 269 6.11 0.11 -11.81
CA VAL A 269 7.05 0.46 -12.89
C VAL A 269 6.46 1.44 -13.89
N ILE A 270 5.16 1.34 -14.21
CA ILE A 270 4.51 2.26 -15.16
C ILE A 270 4.61 3.73 -14.68
N PRO A 271 4.39 4.05 -13.39
CA PRO A 271 4.55 5.40 -12.87
C PRO A 271 5.91 6.02 -13.14
N LEU A 272 6.99 5.22 -13.18
CA LEU A 272 8.31 5.75 -13.55
C LEU A 272 8.35 6.38 -14.95
N THR A 273 7.40 6.05 -15.83
CA THR A 273 7.26 6.73 -17.14
C THR A 273 6.29 7.90 -17.07
N THR A 274 5.22 7.82 -16.28
CA THR A 274 4.15 8.83 -16.28
C THR A 274 4.37 9.98 -15.31
N ALA A 275 5.14 9.80 -14.23
CA ALA A 275 5.21 10.82 -13.17
C ALA A 275 5.91 12.11 -13.61
N THR A 276 6.84 12.03 -14.58
CA THR A 276 7.39 13.23 -15.23
C THR A 276 6.28 14.05 -15.89
N THR A 277 5.47 13.42 -16.75
CA THR A 277 4.29 14.06 -17.35
C THR A 277 3.38 14.59 -16.27
N ASN A 278 3.02 13.78 -15.27
CA ASN A 278 2.12 14.16 -14.20
C ASN A 278 2.59 15.43 -13.45
N SER A 279 3.90 15.48 -13.12
CA SER A 279 4.51 16.59 -12.38
C SER A 279 4.42 17.94 -13.10
N PHE A 280 4.48 17.95 -14.43
CA PHE A 280 4.34 19.18 -15.22
C PHE A 280 2.93 19.78 -15.12
N TYR A 281 1.91 18.98 -14.82
CA TYR A 281 0.51 19.41 -14.78
C TYR A 281 -0.02 19.67 -13.37
N PHE A 282 0.81 19.51 -12.32
CA PHE A 282 0.39 19.77 -10.94
C PHE A 282 -0.15 21.19 -10.73
N SER A 283 0.46 22.19 -11.37
CA SER A 283 0.00 23.59 -11.28
C SER A 283 -1.32 23.84 -12.00
N GLU A 284 -1.69 23.02 -12.97
CA GLU A 284 -2.94 23.20 -13.75
C GLU A 284 -4.13 22.50 -13.08
N MET A 285 -3.96 21.28 -12.56
CA MET A 285 -5.06 20.44 -12.10
C MET A 285 -5.16 20.32 -10.58
N GLY A 286 -4.09 20.68 -9.87
CA GLY A 286 -3.91 20.36 -8.45
C GLY A 286 -3.46 18.92 -8.24
N VAL A 287 -2.76 18.70 -7.11
CA VAL A 287 -2.09 17.44 -6.77
C VAL A 287 -3.05 16.24 -6.80
N ASP A 288 -4.24 16.37 -6.20
CA ASP A 288 -5.19 15.25 -6.07
C ASP A 288 -5.69 14.74 -7.44
N LYS A 289 -6.06 15.65 -8.35
CA LYS A 289 -6.55 15.28 -9.69
C LYS A 289 -5.45 14.74 -10.58
N SER A 290 -4.25 15.31 -10.48
CA SER A 290 -3.07 14.80 -11.16
C SER A 290 -2.74 13.38 -10.70
N HIS A 291 -2.77 13.13 -9.38
CA HIS A 291 -2.58 11.79 -8.84
C HIS A 291 -3.67 10.81 -9.32
N GLN A 292 -4.94 11.21 -9.30
CA GLN A 292 -6.04 10.40 -9.86
C GLN A 292 -5.85 10.04 -11.34
N ALA A 293 -5.31 10.97 -12.15
CA ALA A 293 -5.04 10.72 -13.57
C ALA A 293 -3.89 9.72 -13.77
N GLU A 294 -2.83 9.83 -12.96
CA GLU A 294 -1.72 8.88 -12.97
C GLU A 294 -2.15 7.48 -12.51
N GLU A 295 -2.92 7.39 -11.43
CA GLU A 295 -3.50 6.12 -10.97
C GLU A 295 -4.41 5.51 -12.05
N ALA A 296 -5.25 6.33 -12.71
CA ALA A 296 -6.11 5.85 -13.78
C ALA A 296 -5.35 5.18 -14.94
N ILE A 297 -4.29 5.82 -15.46
CA ILE A 297 -3.52 5.25 -16.56
C ILE A 297 -2.66 4.06 -16.11
N SER A 298 -1.97 4.19 -14.98
CA SER A 298 -1.01 3.18 -14.51
C SER A 298 -1.73 1.92 -14.06
N GLU A 299 -2.81 2.04 -13.29
CA GLU A 299 -3.53 0.88 -12.76
C GLU A 299 -4.39 0.19 -13.82
N ALA A 300 -4.92 0.93 -14.80
CA ALA A 300 -5.66 0.32 -15.90
C ALA A 300 -4.74 -0.54 -16.79
N ILE A 301 -3.58 -0.03 -17.18
CA ILE A 301 -2.59 -0.79 -17.95
C ILE A 301 -2.06 -1.96 -17.11
N SER A 302 -1.74 -1.71 -15.83
CA SER A 302 -1.28 -2.73 -14.88
C SER A 302 -2.28 -3.89 -14.76
N TYR A 303 -3.56 -3.59 -14.57
CA TYR A 303 -4.64 -4.58 -14.52
C TYR A 303 -4.72 -5.40 -15.81
N LEU A 304 -4.74 -4.76 -16.97
CA LEU A 304 -4.86 -5.45 -18.27
C LEU A 304 -3.64 -6.36 -18.54
N LEU A 305 -2.43 -5.89 -18.27
CA LEU A 305 -1.20 -6.69 -18.40
C LEU A 305 -1.19 -7.88 -17.43
N SER A 306 -1.67 -7.69 -16.20
CA SER A 306 -1.74 -8.76 -15.22
C SER A 306 -2.66 -9.88 -15.72
N ILE A 307 -3.83 -9.52 -16.28
CA ILE A 307 -4.79 -10.48 -16.86
C ILE A 307 -4.17 -11.20 -18.08
N GLU A 308 -3.51 -10.46 -18.98
CA GLU A 308 -2.84 -11.05 -20.14
C GLU A 308 -1.70 -12.00 -19.75
N MET A 309 -0.90 -11.59 -18.77
CA MET A 309 0.21 -12.38 -18.23
C MET A 309 -0.29 -13.66 -17.57
N ALA A 310 -1.33 -13.54 -16.73
CA ALA A 310 -1.95 -14.69 -16.06
C ALA A 310 -2.47 -15.72 -17.08
N LYS A 311 -3.12 -15.27 -18.15
CA LYS A 311 -3.57 -16.14 -19.25
C LYS A 311 -2.41 -16.76 -20.00
N LYS A 312 -1.40 -15.96 -20.36
CA LYS A 312 -0.26 -16.41 -21.18
C LYS A 312 0.59 -17.47 -20.48
N PHE A 313 0.75 -17.33 -19.17
CA PHE A 313 1.57 -18.23 -18.36
C PHE A 313 0.75 -19.23 -17.57
N ASN A 314 -0.55 -19.36 -17.86
CA ASN A 314 -1.47 -20.30 -17.21
C ASN A 314 -1.39 -20.26 -15.68
N ILE A 315 -1.31 -19.06 -15.09
CA ILE A 315 -1.26 -18.90 -13.63
C ILE A 315 -2.56 -19.46 -13.04
N PRO A 316 -2.52 -20.49 -12.18
CA PRO A 316 -3.72 -21.10 -11.61
C PRO A 316 -4.60 -20.06 -10.92
N ASP A 317 -5.88 -20.00 -11.29
CA ASP A 317 -6.84 -18.98 -10.83
C ASP A 317 -6.42 -17.52 -11.02
N GLY A 318 -5.33 -17.23 -11.75
CA GLY A 318 -4.70 -15.91 -11.76
C GLY A 318 -5.66 -14.80 -12.20
N VAL A 319 -6.46 -15.03 -13.25
CA VAL A 319 -7.46 -14.07 -13.73
C VAL A 319 -8.48 -13.74 -12.64
N ARG A 320 -9.05 -14.76 -11.99
CA ARG A 320 -10.03 -14.59 -10.92
C ARG A 320 -9.41 -13.85 -9.73
N ILE A 321 -8.19 -14.22 -9.32
CA ILE A 321 -7.48 -13.57 -8.21
C ILE A 321 -7.26 -12.07 -8.52
N ILE A 322 -6.87 -11.73 -9.74
CA ILE A 322 -6.65 -10.34 -10.16
C ILE A 322 -7.97 -9.56 -10.16
N GLU A 323 -9.06 -10.13 -10.69
CA GLU A 323 -10.39 -9.51 -10.68
C GLU A 323 -10.91 -9.28 -9.26
N ASP A 324 -10.79 -10.29 -8.39
CA ASP A 324 -11.16 -10.21 -6.98
C ASP A 324 -10.34 -9.15 -6.23
N ASP A 325 -9.02 -9.09 -6.46
CA ASP A 325 -8.15 -8.08 -5.86
C ASP A 325 -8.51 -6.68 -6.33
N HIS A 326 -8.65 -6.49 -7.64
CA HIS A 326 -8.98 -5.21 -8.25
C HIS A 326 -10.32 -4.68 -7.72
N GLY A 327 -11.37 -5.50 -7.69
CA GLY A 327 -12.68 -5.09 -7.16
C GLY A 327 -12.63 -4.61 -5.70
N ARG A 328 -11.82 -5.26 -4.85
CA ARG A 328 -11.64 -4.86 -3.45
C ARG A 328 -10.90 -3.52 -3.31
N VAL A 329 -9.89 -3.29 -4.14
CA VAL A 329 -9.04 -2.09 -4.07
C VAL A 329 -9.78 -0.85 -4.61
N MET A 330 -10.47 -1.00 -5.75
CA MET A 330 -11.19 0.11 -6.39
C MET A 330 -12.31 0.68 -5.52
N GLY A 331 -13.01 -0.16 -4.76
CA GLY A 331 -14.17 0.26 -3.95
C GLY A 331 -13.85 1.12 -2.73
N ARG A 332 -12.57 1.33 -2.39
CA ARG A 332 -12.17 1.94 -1.10
C ARG A 332 -11.35 3.22 -1.22
N ASN A 333 -10.73 3.49 -2.37
CA ASN A 333 -9.78 4.59 -2.53
C ASN A 333 -10.23 5.57 -3.61
N VAL A 334 -10.45 6.82 -3.20
CA VAL A 334 -10.86 7.93 -4.08
C VAL A 334 -9.83 8.23 -5.17
N ALA A 335 -8.56 7.87 -4.97
CA ALA A 335 -7.52 7.99 -6.00
C ALA A 335 -7.83 7.10 -7.23
N TYR A 336 -8.49 5.95 -7.03
CA TYR A 336 -8.79 4.99 -8.09
C TYR A 336 -10.10 5.23 -8.82
N ARG A 337 -10.76 6.37 -8.57
CA ARG A 337 -12.10 6.67 -9.10
C ARG A 337 -12.23 6.45 -10.62
N TYR A 338 -11.20 6.81 -11.39
CA TYR A 338 -11.22 6.79 -12.85
C TYR A 338 -10.60 5.53 -13.47
N VAL A 339 -10.08 4.60 -12.66
CA VAL A 339 -9.45 3.38 -13.17
C VAL A 339 -10.43 2.50 -13.97
N PRO A 340 -11.68 2.25 -13.54
CA PRO A 340 -12.64 1.46 -14.32
C PRO A 340 -12.96 2.08 -15.69
N ASP A 341 -13.06 3.41 -15.73
CA ASP A 341 -13.31 4.17 -16.95
C ASP A 341 -12.12 4.07 -17.92
N ALA A 342 -10.90 4.19 -17.41
CA ALA A 342 -9.68 3.97 -18.19
C ALA A 342 -9.60 2.53 -18.74
N ILE A 343 -9.90 1.51 -17.93
CA ILE A 343 -9.94 0.11 -18.40
C ILE A 343 -10.92 -0.05 -19.56
N THR A 344 -12.13 0.50 -19.42
CA THR A 344 -13.18 0.43 -20.45
C THR A 344 -12.75 1.17 -21.71
N TRP A 345 -12.19 2.37 -21.57
CA TRP A 345 -11.67 3.14 -22.68
C TRP A 345 -10.59 2.38 -23.46
N ILE A 346 -9.59 1.80 -22.77
CA ILE A 346 -8.48 1.07 -23.39
C ILE A 346 -8.97 -0.15 -24.17
N ARG A 347 -9.97 -0.86 -23.62
CA ARG A 347 -10.59 -2.02 -24.29
C ARG A 347 -11.33 -1.62 -25.57
N ASN A 348 -11.96 -0.45 -25.58
CA ASN A 348 -12.79 0.01 -26.71
C ASN A 348 -11.98 0.73 -27.80
N HIS A 349 -10.91 1.45 -27.44
CA HIS A 349 -10.24 2.40 -28.34
C HIS A 349 -8.87 1.96 -28.86
N GLY A 350 -8.41 0.76 -28.53
CA GLY A 350 -7.32 0.13 -29.28
C GLY A 350 -5.97 0.16 -28.59
N ASN A 351 -5.88 -0.57 -27.47
CA ASN A 351 -4.65 -1.04 -26.82
C ASN A 351 -3.95 -0.06 -25.85
N MET A 352 -3.15 -0.64 -24.96
CA MET A 352 -2.48 0.05 -23.85
C MET A 352 -1.44 1.08 -24.32
N GLU A 353 -0.84 0.90 -25.50
CA GLU A 353 0.15 1.84 -26.05
C GLU A 353 -0.51 3.18 -26.43
N GLU A 354 -1.72 3.12 -27.01
CA GLU A 354 -2.46 4.32 -27.40
C GLU A 354 -2.89 5.14 -26.18
N ALA A 355 -3.29 4.47 -25.11
CA ALA A 355 -3.63 5.11 -23.85
C ALA A 355 -2.44 5.86 -23.25
N LEU A 356 -1.29 5.20 -23.18
CA LEU A 356 -0.06 5.80 -22.66
C LEU A 356 0.40 6.97 -23.54
N LYS A 357 0.34 6.82 -24.86
CA LYS A 357 0.67 7.89 -25.81
C LYS A 357 -0.27 9.08 -25.64
N LYS A 358 -1.57 8.83 -25.46
CA LYS A 358 -2.57 9.88 -25.25
C LYS A 358 -2.30 10.63 -23.95
N TYR A 359 -2.06 9.91 -22.85
CA TYR A 359 -1.68 10.51 -21.58
C TYR A 359 -0.43 11.39 -21.70
N ASN A 360 0.63 10.88 -22.31
CA ASN A 360 1.90 11.61 -22.44
C ASN A 360 1.86 12.77 -23.44
N LYS A 361 1.01 12.71 -24.48
CA LYS A 361 0.93 13.74 -25.52
C LYS A 361 -0.09 14.83 -25.20
N GLU A 362 -1.27 14.44 -24.73
CA GLU A 362 -2.40 15.35 -24.47
C GLU A 362 -2.45 15.83 -23.01
N GLY A 363 -1.72 15.14 -22.13
CA GLY A 363 -1.62 15.47 -20.73
C GLY A 363 -2.69 14.81 -19.85
N PRO A 364 -2.49 14.80 -18.52
CA PRO A 364 -3.36 14.10 -17.57
C PRO A 364 -4.81 14.62 -17.58
N LYS A 365 -5.00 15.94 -17.78
CA LYS A 365 -6.32 16.58 -17.83
C LYS A 365 -7.16 16.05 -18.97
N ARG A 366 -6.59 16.08 -20.17
CA ARG A 366 -7.28 15.66 -21.38
C ARG A 366 -7.54 14.16 -21.37
N PHE A 367 -6.62 13.39 -20.81
CA PHE A 367 -6.82 11.96 -20.58
C PHE A 367 -8.05 11.70 -19.69
N LEU A 368 -8.16 12.37 -18.54
CA LEU A 368 -9.33 12.23 -17.66
C LEU A 368 -10.65 12.61 -18.33
N GLU A 369 -10.67 13.70 -19.10
CA GLU A 369 -11.86 14.12 -19.86
C GLU A 369 -12.33 13.00 -20.80
N VAL A 370 -11.41 12.44 -21.58
CA VAL A 370 -11.74 11.43 -22.59
C VAL A 370 -12.22 10.12 -21.98
N ILE A 371 -11.59 9.65 -20.90
CA ILE A 371 -12.03 8.40 -20.26
C ILE A 371 -13.36 8.56 -19.50
N SER A 372 -13.66 9.77 -19.01
CA SER A 372 -14.91 10.03 -18.28
C SER A 372 -16.15 10.06 -19.18
N ASP A 373 -15.98 10.18 -20.49
CA ASP A 373 -17.07 10.23 -21.47
C ASP A 373 -17.53 8.84 -21.94
N VAL A 374 -16.87 7.76 -21.51
CA VAL A 374 -17.10 6.39 -22.00
C VAL A 374 -18.48 5.82 -21.66
N HIS A 375 -19.19 6.40 -20.68
CA HIS A 375 -20.56 5.98 -20.31
C HIS A 375 -21.65 6.90 -20.88
N LYS A 376 -21.30 7.84 -21.77
CA LYS A 376 -22.25 8.79 -22.37
C LYS A 376 -22.74 8.39 -23.76
N ASP A 377 -22.13 7.37 -24.34
CA ASP A 377 -22.50 6.72 -25.60
C ASP A 377 -23.03 5.31 -25.32
#